data_AF-A0AB39KA95-F1
#
_entry.id   AF-A0AB39KA95-F1
#
_cell.length_a   1.000
_cell.length_b   1.000
_cell.length_c   1.000
_cell.angle_alpha   90.00
_cell.angle_beta   90.00
_cell.angle_gamma   90.00
#
_symmetry.space_group_name_H-M   'P 1'
#
loop_
_entity.id
_entity.type
_entity.pdbx_description
1 polymer ?
#
loop_
_entity_poly.entity_id
_entity_poly.type
_entity_poly.pdbx_seq_one_letter_code
_entity_poly.pdbx_strand_id
1 'polypeptide(L)'
;MNKQTNTLIATGVVALLIVLCAIAWYKSGNKTQASAHGEVAEEKVAVAGDEKGPHGGRLYRDGDFSAEVKIFEEGVEPHLRVYGYLKDKLLKPEDLTANIYIKRLDAEQNIQFQPESDYLIGNEIVYEPHSFLMMINVDYQGKKHTWKWDTKEGRVTMLDSSIKSSGLELLKVESKMFENALELKGELKFPDNFESFITPKASGTLIKTYRNLGDKVSQGDLLAVVQSQDVIRLNADRKVALDSLQFARQKMEQERALWQKRVSPEIDYISAKRDFDAAQTRANELNNLINSYGGSSNGTVEVRAAMSGTILEVLGAVGSNVSSSTPIFKIANTSQLLAVVNVPADRLNAINPNNKVKVKPQSPVDTEEALGRIKYISDVIDPKTRTAQVFIEVPNQFKWRSGQLITAQIFENQSLKPMVVREDALQSFRDWDVVFIRVGNDFEARPLELGEKYNGYVEVKSGLRVGQVYAAGNSYLLKAELGKSGATHDH
;
A
#
# COMPACT_ATOMS: atom_id res chain seq x y z
N MET A 1 12.74 -26.39 61.93
CA MET A 1 11.73 -27.46 62.04
C MET A 1 10.63 -27.16 61.05
N ASN A 2 10.07 -28.06 60.24
CA ASN A 2 10.49 -29.33 59.64
C ASN A 2 9.33 -29.72 58.70
N LYS A 3 9.62 -30.20 57.47
CA LYS A 3 8.72 -30.95 56.55
C LYS A 3 7.50 -30.16 56.00
N GLN A 4 7.21 -30.13 54.70
CA GLN A 4 7.29 -31.18 53.69
C GLN A 4 7.74 -30.65 52.32
N THR A 5 8.85 -31.19 51.85
CA THR A 5 9.19 -31.36 50.44
C THR A 5 8.69 -32.74 49.97
N ASN A 6 8.43 -32.85 48.66
CA ASN A 6 8.26 -34.07 47.84
C ASN A 6 6.90 -34.79 47.87
N THR A 7 5.98 -34.38 46.98
CA THR A 7 5.04 -35.29 46.27
C THR A 7 4.34 -34.57 45.10
N LEU A 8 5.08 -34.16 44.05
CA LEU A 8 4.44 -33.72 42.80
C LEU A 8 5.22 -34.02 41.52
N ILE A 9 6.37 -34.71 41.60
CA ILE A 9 7.24 -34.99 40.44
C ILE A 9 7.20 -36.47 40.01
N ALA A 10 6.59 -37.37 40.80
CA ALA A 10 6.72 -38.81 40.58
C ALA A 10 5.72 -39.42 39.58
N THR A 11 4.54 -38.83 39.33
CA THR A 11 3.51 -39.42 38.44
C THR A 11 3.67 -38.98 36.98
N GLY A 12 4.10 -37.74 36.72
CA GLY A 12 4.30 -37.22 35.36
C GLY A 12 5.52 -37.81 34.63
N VAL A 13 6.61 -38.12 35.35
CA VAL A 13 7.84 -38.68 34.75
C VAL A 13 7.65 -40.15 34.36
N VAL A 14 6.85 -40.91 35.10
CA VAL A 14 6.57 -42.33 34.79
C VAL A 14 5.63 -42.45 33.59
N ALA A 15 4.64 -41.57 33.44
CA ALA A 15 3.79 -41.52 32.25
C ALA A 15 4.58 -41.12 30.99
N LEU A 16 5.50 -40.15 31.09
CA LEU A 16 6.39 -39.77 30.00
C LEU A 16 7.32 -40.92 29.59
N LEU A 17 7.83 -41.69 30.57
CA LEU A 17 8.67 -42.87 30.32
C LEU A 17 7.89 -44.02 29.66
N ILE A 18 6.63 -44.25 30.02
CA ILE A 18 5.78 -45.27 29.40
C ILE A 18 5.47 -44.90 27.94
N VAL A 19 5.14 -43.62 27.68
CA VAL A 19 4.92 -43.10 26.32
C VAL A 19 6.22 -43.16 25.50
N LEU A 20 7.37 -42.81 26.08
CA LEU A 20 8.68 -42.94 25.41
C LEU A 20 9.08 -44.40 25.16
N CYS A 21 8.77 -45.34 26.05
CA CYS A 21 9.03 -46.77 25.87
C CYS A 21 8.15 -47.38 24.76
N ALA A 22 6.87 -47.02 24.69
CA ALA A 22 5.98 -47.45 23.61
C ALA A 22 6.44 -46.90 22.24
N ILE A 23 6.96 -45.67 22.20
CA ILE A 23 7.54 -45.06 20.99
C ILE A 23 8.91 -45.68 20.63
N ALA A 24 9.74 -46.03 21.62
CA ALA A 24 11.04 -46.68 21.40
C ALA A 24 10.89 -48.09 20.82
N TRP A 25 9.85 -48.83 21.24
CA TRP A 25 9.54 -50.15 20.69
C TRP A 25 9.15 -50.07 19.19
N TYR A 26 8.41 -49.03 18.79
CA TYR A 26 8.08 -48.78 17.38
C TYR A 26 9.32 -48.50 16.50
N LYS A 27 10.38 -47.89 17.06
CA LYS A 27 11.65 -47.68 16.34
C LYS A 27 12.52 -48.94 16.25
N SER A 28 12.34 -49.93 17.12
CA SER A 28 13.24 -51.09 17.23
C SER A 28 12.74 -52.36 16.52
N GLY A 29 11.59 -52.32 15.83
CA GLY A 29 10.99 -53.45 15.11
C GLY A 29 11.73 -53.90 13.85
N ASN A 30 13.06 -53.88 13.82
CA ASN A 30 13.86 -54.45 12.75
C ASN A 30 15.23 -54.92 13.27
N LYS A 31 15.26 -56.04 14.03
CA LYS A 31 16.39 -57.00 14.11
C LYS A 31 16.07 -58.18 15.02
N THR A 32 16.36 -59.38 14.53
CA THR A 32 16.29 -60.68 15.20
C THR A 32 17.53 -60.95 16.08
N GLN A 33 17.34 -61.35 17.34
CA GLN A 33 17.85 -62.63 17.93
C GLN A 33 17.70 -62.72 19.47
N ALA A 34 17.16 -63.88 19.87
CA ALA A 34 17.22 -64.69 21.10
C ALA A 34 17.67 -64.17 22.49
N SER A 35 16.78 -64.47 23.46
CA SER A 35 16.97 -65.03 24.82
C SER A 35 17.18 -64.10 26.03
N ALA A 36 16.17 -64.09 26.91
CA ALA A 36 16.20 -64.46 28.34
C ALA A 36 15.26 -63.59 29.20
N HIS A 37 14.50 -64.26 30.07
CA HIS A 37 13.36 -63.78 30.84
C HIS A 37 13.58 -62.51 31.69
N GLY A 38 12.62 -61.58 31.56
CA GLY A 38 12.16 -60.68 32.60
C GLY A 38 10.70 -60.32 32.28
N GLU A 39 9.75 -60.87 33.03
CA GLU A 39 8.31 -60.59 32.90
C GLU A 39 8.08 -59.11 33.24
N VAL A 40 7.92 -58.27 32.21
CA VAL A 40 7.37 -56.92 32.34
C VAL A 40 5.91 -57.04 31.96
N ALA A 41 5.01 -56.67 32.87
CA ALA A 41 3.56 -56.69 32.63
C ALA A 41 3.23 -55.89 31.36
N GLU A 42 2.67 -56.56 30.35
CA GLU A 42 2.20 -55.92 29.12
C GLU A 42 1.02 -55.01 29.42
N GLU A 43 1.21 -53.70 29.32
CA GLU A 43 0.15 -52.70 29.42
C GLU A 43 -0.67 -52.73 28.12
N LYS A 44 -1.92 -53.21 28.19
CA LYS A 44 -2.80 -53.38 27.03
C LYS A 44 -3.19 -52.02 26.43
N VAL A 45 -2.72 -51.70 25.23
CA VAL A 45 -3.17 -50.53 24.46
C VAL A 45 -4.33 -50.96 23.56
N ALA A 46 -5.52 -50.41 23.80
CA ALA A 46 -6.69 -50.67 22.96
C ALA A 46 -6.68 -49.77 21.72
N VAL A 47 -7.01 -50.34 20.56
CA VAL A 47 -7.19 -49.59 19.30
C VAL A 47 -8.60 -49.01 19.28
N ALA A 48 -8.73 -47.75 18.92
CA ALA A 48 -9.99 -47.02 18.91
C ALA A 48 -10.98 -47.55 17.85
N GLY A 49 -12.26 -47.68 18.22
CA GLY A 49 -13.36 -47.88 17.26
C GLY A 49 -13.88 -46.54 16.67
N ASP A 50 -14.82 -46.61 15.72
CA ASP A 50 -15.49 -45.44 15.10
C ASP A 50 -16.82 -45.03 15.80
N GLU A 51 -17.05 -45.52 17.03
CA GLU A 51 -18.27 -45.23 17.80
C GLU A 51 -18.32 -43.74 18.21
N LYS A 52 -19.48 -43.09 18.06
CA LYS A 52 -19.72 -41.73 18.57
C LYS A 52 -20.39 -41.79 19.94
N GLY A 53 -19.91 -40.94 20.85
CA GLY A 53 -20.48 -40.80 22.18
C GLY A 53 -21.67 -39.82 22.24
N PRO A 54 -22.33 -39.72 23.41
CA PRO A 54 -23.49 -38.84 23.63
C PRO A 54 -23.27 -37.35 23.32
N HIS A 55 -22.03 -36.86 23.38
CA HIS A 55 -21.69 -35.45 23.11
C HIS A 55 -21.21 -35.23 21.66
N GLY A 56 -21.28 -36.26 20.81
CA GLY A 56 -20.89 -36.22 19.40
C GLY A 56 -19.38 -36.33 19.17
N GLY A 57 -18.60 -36.60 20.22
CA GLY A 57 -17.18 -36.95 20.15
C GLY A 57 -16.97 -38.42 19.82
N ARG A 58 -15.70 -38.81 19.65
CA ARG A 58 -15.30 -40.20 19.40
C ARG A 58 -15.18 -40.95 20.73
N LEU A 59 -15.78 -42.12 20.82
CA LEU A 59 -15.84 -42.93 22.04
C LEU A 59 -14.77 -44.03 22.04
N TYR A 60 -14.06 -44.14 23.15
CA TYR A 60 -12.97 -45.09 23.39
C TYR A 60 -13.34 -45.96 24.60
N ARG A 61 -13.42 -47.27 24.42
CA ARG A 61 -13.85 -48.21 25.48
C ARG A 61 -12.69 -49.06 25.98
N ASP A 62 -12.69 -49.35 27.27
CA ASP A 62 -11.83 -50.35 27.93
C ASP A 62 -12.63 -51.05 29.06
N GLY A 63 -13.25 -52.17 28.71
CA GLY A 63 -14.17 -52.88 29.60
C GLY A 63 -15.40 -52.04 29.94
N ASP A 64 -15.67 -51.88 31.24
CA ASP A 64 -16.79 -51.07 31.75
C ASP A 64 -16.51 -49.56 31.70
N PHE A 65 -15.26 -49.14 31.46
CA PHE A 65 -14.86 -47.73 31.38
C PHE A 65 -14.84 -47.26 29.93
N SER A 66 -15.24 -46.02 29.69
CA SER A 66 -15.04 -45.38 28.40
C SER A 66 -14.73 -43.89 28.52
N ALA A 67 -14.02 -43.36 27.53
CA ALA A 67 -13.75 -41.93 27.39
C ALA A 67 -14.27 -41.46 26.03
N GLU A 68 -14.98 -40.35 25.99
CA GLU A 68 -15.36 -39.66 24.76
C GLU A 68 -14.45 -38.45 24.56
N VAL A 69 -13.81 -38.34 23.41
CA VAL A 69 -12.94 -37.21 23.05
C VAL A 69 -13.56 -36.43 21.90
N LYS A 70 -13.70 -35.12 22.08
CA LYS A 70 -14.29 -34.20 21.08
C LYS A 70 -13.39 -32.99 20.88
N ILE A 71 -13.20 -32.58 19.62
CA ILE A 71 -12.68 -31.24 19.29
C ILE A 71 -13.88 -30.28 19.27
N PHE A 72 -13.83 -29.22 20.08
CA PHE A 72 -14.89 -28.23 20.20
C PHE A 72 -14.42 -26.88 19.64
N GLU A 73 -15.12 -26.36 18.65
CA GLU A 73 -14.70 -25.18 17.87
C GLU A 73 -15.82 -24.12 17.72
N GLU A 74 -16.99 -24.33 18.32
CA GLU A 74 -18.12 -23.41 18.19
C GLU A 74 -17.93 -22.17 19.07
N GLY A 75 -17.59 -21.04 18.44
CA GLY A 75 -17.51 -19.72 19.08
C GLY A 75 -16.28 -19.49 19.96
N VAL A 76 -15.30 -20.39 19.94
CA VAL A 76 -14.05 -20.36 20.72
C VAL A 76 -12.89 -21.00 19.94
N GLU A 77 -11.65 -20.78 20.38
CA GLU A 77 -10.49 -21.47 19.80
C GLU A 77 -10.61 -23.00 19.96
N PRO A 78 -10.22 -23.79 18.93
CA PRO A 78 -10.48 -25.22 18.88
C PRO A 78 -9.69 -25.95 19.97
N HIS A 79 -10.38 -26.62 20.88
CA HIS A 79 -9.78 -27.35 22.00
C HIS A 79 -10.39 -28.73 22.18
N LEU A 80 -9.67 -29.62 22.86
CA LEU A 80 -10.18 -30.94 23.18
C LEU A 80 -11.02 -30.93 24.46
N ARG A 81 -12.10 -31.71 24.43
CA ARG A 81 -12.91 -32.07 25.61
C ARG A 81 -12.91 -33.58 25.79
N VAL A 82 -12.80 -34.02 27.03
CA VAL A 82 -12.83 -35.44 27.41
C VAL A 82 -13.96 -35.68 28.42
N TYR A 83 -14.83 -36.64 28.13
CA TYR A 83 -15.91 -37.09 29.02
C TYR A 83 -15.63 -38.53 29.42
N GLY A 84 -15.63 -38.84 30.72
CA GLY A 84 -15.44 -40.21 31.20
C GLY A 84 -16.76 -40.87 31.57
N TYR A 85 -16.89 -42.17 31.32
CA TYR A 85 -18.07 -42.95 31.65
C TYR A 85 -17.69 -44.28 32.33
N LEU A 86 -18.56 -44.73 33.22
CA LEU A 86 -18.51 -46.07 33.79
C LEU A 86 -19.87 -46.75 33.62
N LYS A 87 -19.93 -47.87 32.89
CA LYS A 87 -21.17 -48.56 32.51
C LYS A 87 -22.19 -47.59 31.88
N ASP A 88 -21.67 -46.78 30.93
CA ASP A 88 -22.40 -45.75 30.18
C ASP A 88 -23.02 -44.62 31.03
N LYS A 89 -22.63 -44.50 32.31
CA LYS A 89 -22.99 -43.35 33.16
C LYS A 89 -21.84 -42.35 33.20
N LEU A 90 -22.15 -41.08 32.98
CA LEU A 90 -21.19 -39.98 33.01
C LEU A 90 -20.55 -39.86 34.41
N LEU A 91 -19.22 -39.79 34.43
CA LEU A 91 -18.42 -39.59 35.64
C LEU A 91 -18.23 -38.10 35.89
N LYS A 92 -17.95 -37.74 37.14
CA LYS A 92 -17.56 -36.37 37.48
C LYS A 92 -16.15 -36.09 36.95
N PRO A 93 -15.90 -34.95 36.30
CA PRO A 93 -14.60 -34.67 35.72
C PRO A 93 -13.48 -34.56 36.77
N GLU A 94 -13.79 -34.22 38.02
CA GLU A 94 -12.81 -34.16 39.12
C GLU A 94 -12.27 -35.54 39.53
N ASP A 95 -12.99 -36.62 39.20
CA ASP A 95 -12.56 -38.00 39.48
C ASP A 95 -11.61 -38.53 38.39
N LEU A 96 -11.36 -37.75 37.34
CA LEU A 96 -10.58 -38.14 36.16
C LEU A 96 -9.30 -37.32 36.05
N THR A 97 -8.23 -37.95 35.58
CA THR A 97 -7.04 -37.24 35.11
C THR A 97 -6.75 -37.66 33.67
N ALA A 98 -6.81 -36.72 32.72
CA ALA A 98 -6.53 -37.00 31.33
C ALA A 98 -5.24 -36.33 30.85
N ASN A 99 -4.56 -37.01 29.93
CA ASN A 99 -3.43 -36.49 29.18
C ASN A 99 -3.51 -37.00 27.74
N ILE A 100 -3.51 -36.09 26.78
CA ILE A 100 -3.53 -36.43 25.36
C ILE A 100 -2.23 -35.99 24.71
N TYR A 101 -1.51 -36.95 24.14
CA TYR A 101 -0.32 -36.69 23.35
C TYR A 101 -0.64 -36.78 21.86
N ILE A 102 -0.36 -35.72 21.11
CA ILE A 102 -0.55 -35.66 19.66
C ILE A 102 0.80 -35.54 18.99
N LYS A 103 1.10 -36.46 18.07
CA LYS A 103 2.27 -36.43 17.21
C LYS A 103 1.85 -36.25 15.76
N ARG A 104 2.19 -35.08 15.22
CA ARG A 104 2.10 -34.75 13.78
C ARG A 104 3.47 -35.02 13.13
N LEU A 105 3.56 -34.86 11.82
CA LEU A 105 4.83 -35.01 11.11
C LEU A 105 5.85 -33.94 11.56
N ASP A 106 5.38 -32.72 11.82
CA ASP A 106 6.20 -31.54 12.10
C ASP A 106 6.17 -31.05 13.57
N ALA A 107 5.36 -31.68 14.42
CA ALA A 107 5.15 -31.23 15.80
C ALA A 107 4.72 -32.36 16.74
N GLU A 108 5.06 -32.20 18.02
CA GLU A 108 4.54 -33.02 19.12
C GLU A 108 3.88 -32.08 20.13
N GLN A 109 2.70 -32.44 20.63
CA GLN A 109 1.91 -31.67 21.59
C GLN A 109 1.50 -32.57 22.75
N ASN A 110 1.59 -32.05 23.97
CA ASN A 110 1.16 -32.73 25.18
C ASN A 110 0.10 -31.89 25.87
N ILE A 111 -1.15 -32.35 25.82
CA ILE A 111 -2.33 -31.60 26.24
C ILE A 111 -2.70 -32.07 27.64
N GLN A 112 -2.71 -31.12 28.56
CA GLN A 112 -3.16 -31.32 29.93
C GLN A 112 -4.62 -30.87 30.06
N PHE A 113 -5.33 -31.53 30.97
CA PHE A 113 -6.75 -31.32 31.14
C PHE A 113 -7.09 -30.82 32.53
N GLN A 114 -8.10 -29.96 32.61
CA GLN A 114 -8.67 -29.47 33.87
C GLN A 114 -10.19 -29.71 33.89
N PRO A 115 -10.80 -29.98 35.05
CA PRO A 115 -12.25 -30.09 35.16
C PRO A 115 -12.95 -28.78 34.80
N GLU A 116 -13.97 -28.87 33.95
CA GLU A 116 -14.87 -27.77 33.61
C GLU A 116 -16.29 -28.32 33.39
N SER A 117 -17.25 -27.82 34.18
CA SER A 117 -18.64 -28.30 34.15
C SER A 117 -18.73 -29.82 34.35
N ASP A 118 -19.01 -30.58 33.30
CA ASP A 118 -19.25 -32.01 33.24
C ASP A 118 -18.21 -32.73 32.37
N TYR A 119 -17.13 -32.04 31.97
CA TYR A 119 -16.06 -32.56 31.15
C TYR A 119 -14.67 -32.09 31.61
N LEU A 120 -13.64 -32.66 31.02
CA LEU A 120 -12.26 -32.21 31.12
C LEU A 120 -11.92 -31.34 29.91
N ILE A 121 -11.47 -30.11 30.10
CA ILE A 121 -11.04 -29.19 29.03
C ILE A 121 -9.52 -29.20 28.85
N GLY A 122 -9.07 -29.32 27.61
CA GLY A 122 -7.65 -29.25 27.23
C GLY A 122 -7.10 -27.83 27.24
N ASN A 123 -5.85 -27.66 27.64
CA ASN A 123 -5.18 -26.36 27.77
C ASN A 123 -4.45 -25.87 26.50
N GLU A 124 -4.58 -26.57 25.38
CA GLU A 124 -3.87 -26.32 24.13
C GLU A 124 -4.84 -26.24 22.96
N ILE A 125 -4.51 -25.41 21.96
CA ILE A 125 -5.27 -25.27 20.73
C ILE A 125 -4.91 -26.41 19.78
N VAL A 126 -5.93 -27.06 19.19
CA VAL A 126 -5.77 -28.19 18.27
C VAL A 126 -6.42 -27.88 16.93
N TYR A 127 -5.61 -27.43 15.96
CA TYR A 127 -6.09 -27.16 14.60
C TYR A 127 -6.19 -28.45 13.76
N GLU A 128 -7.23 -28.58 12.94
CA GLU A 128 -7.29 -29.57 11.85
C GLU A 128 -6.16 -29.30 10.81
N PRO A 129 -5.59 -30.34 10.14
CA PRO A 129 -6.19 -31.62 9.78
C PRO A 129 -5.90 -32.79 10.74
N HIS A 130 -6.69 -33.86 10.63
CA HIS A 130 -6.60 -35.12 11.40
C HIS A 130 -5.36 -35.98 11.11
N SER A 131 -4.27 -35.38 10.63
CA SER A 131 -3.06 -36.10 10.29
C SER A 131 -2.16 -36.27 11.50
N PHE A 132 -2.53 -37.15 12.42
CA PHE A 132 -1.78 -37.34 13.65
C PHE A 132 -1.82 -38.77 14.19
N LEU A 133 -0.83 -39.05 15.03
CA LEU A 133 -0.91 -40.09 16.04
C LEU A 133 -1.35 -39.44 17.35
N MET A 134 -2.53 -39.80 17.85
CA MET A 134 -3.04 -39.38 19.15
C MET A 134 -3.00 -40.54 20.14
N MET A 135 -2.38 -40.31 21.29
CA MET A 135 -2.39 -41.21 22.43
C MET A 135 -3.22 -40.57 23.54
N ILE A 136 -4.34 -41.21 23.88
CA ILE A 136 -5.27 -40.73 24.90
C ILE A 136 -5.02 -41.54 26.15
N ASN A 137 -4.63 -40.87 27.23
CA ASN A 137 -4.40 -41.49 28.53
C ASN A 137 -5.41 -40.90 29.51
N VAL A 138 -6.25 -41.73 30.11
CA VAL A 138 -7.20 -41.32 31.15
C VAL A 138 -7.00 -42.21 32.37
N ASP A 139 -6.78 -41.60 33.53
CA ASP A 139 -6.74 -42.25 34.82
C ASP A 139 -8.07 -42.03 35.55
N TYR A 140 -8.65 -43.12 36.03
CA TYR A 140 -9.81 -43.11 36.92
C TYR A 140 -9.53 -44.02 38.11
N GLN A 141 -9.58 -43.45 39.33
CA GLN A 141 -9.32 -44.16 40.59
C GLN A 141 -7.99 -44.94 40.63
N GLY A 142 -6.95 -44.44 39.96
CA GLY A 142 -5.62 -45.06 39.92
C GLY A 142 -5.49 -46.17 38.88
N LYS A 143 -6.53 -46.45 38.08
CA LYS A 143 -6.47 -47.32 36.91
C LYS A 143 -6.30 -46.47 35.65
N LYS A 144 -5.22 -46.73 34.90
CA LYS A 144 -4.93 -46.06 33.64
C LYS A 144 -5.58 -46.77 32.45
N HIS A 145 -6.16 -45.98 31.57
CA HIS A 145 -6.77 -46.39 30.33
C HIS A 145 -6.08 -45.66 29.18
N THR A 146 -5.52 -46.42 28.23
CA THR A 146 -4.71 -45.87 27.14
C THR A 146 -5.24 -46.33 25.79
N TRP A 147 -5.51 -45.35 24.91
CA TRP A 147 -5.95 -45.60 23.54
C TRP A 147 -5.03 -44.94 22.53
N LYS A 148 -4.94 -45.57 21.36
CA LYS A 148 -4.19 -45.06 20.21
C LYS A 148 -5.13 -44.79 19.05
N TRP A 149 -5.01 -43.61 18.45
CA TRP A 149 -5.65 -43.25 17.20
C TRP A 149 -4.60 -42.73 16.20
N ASP A 150 -4.42 -43.43 15.09
CA ASP A 150 -3.47 -43.07 14.02
C ASP A 150 -4.25 -42.78 12.75
N THR A 151 -4.34 -41.51 12.37
CA THR A 151 -4.97 -41.07 11.11
C THR A 151 -3.94 -40.37 10.23
N LYS A 152 -3.94 -40.74 8.95
CA LYS A 152 -3.03 -40.21 7.91
C LYS A 152 -3.79 -39.42 6.83
N GLU A 153 -4.90 -38.80 7.20
CA GLU A 153 -5.66 -37.93 6.30
C GLU A 153 -4.82 -36.73 5.85
N GLY A 154 -4.99 -36.29 4.61
CA GLY A 154 -4.28 -35.13 4.07
C GLY A 154 -2.79 -35.34 3.84
N ARG A 155 -2.29 -36.59 3.85
CA ARG A 155 -0.89 -36.94 3.52
C ARG A 155 -0.73 -37.52 2.11
N VAL A 156 0.32 -37.08 1.43
CA VAL A 156 0.81 -37.69 0.19
C VAL A 156 2.27 -38.03 0.36
N THR A 157 2.64 -39.30 0.17
CA THR A 157 4.05 -39.69 0.12
C THR A 157 4.57 -39.52 -1.32
N MET A 158 5.64 -38.76 -1.49
CA MET A 158 6.28 -38.54 -2.78
C MET A 158 7.82 -38.53 -2.65
N LEU A 159 8.49 -39.38 -3.43
CA LEU A 159 9.95 -39.49 -3.43
C LEU A 159 10.61 -38.33 -4.19
N ASP A 160 11.86 -38.01 -3.83
CA ASP A 160 12.63 -36.92 -4.46
C ASP A 160 12.75 -37.03 -5.99
N SER A 161 12.81 -38.25 -6.53
CA SER A 161 12.84 -38.51 -7.97
C SER A 161 11.56 -38.04 -8.66
N SER A 162 10.40 -38.28 -8.04
CA SER A 162 9.09 -37.86 -8.53
C SER A 162 8.90 -36.35 -8.42
N ILE A 163 9.44 -35.72 -7.36
CA ILE A 163 9.40 -34.26 -7.20
C ILE A 163 10.10 -33.58 -8.38
N LYS A 164 11.32 -34.03 -8.73
CA LYS A 164 12.13 -33.43 -9.81
C LYS A 164 11.47 -33.50 -11.19
N SER A 165 10.72 -34.56 -11.49
CA SER A 165 10.04 -34.72 -12.78
C SER A 165 8.64 -34.09 -12.84
N SER A 166 8.11 -33.63 -11.71
CA SER A 166 6.73 -33.13 -11.58
C SER A 166 6.58 -31.61 -11.77
N GLY A 167 7.69 -30.86 -11.82
CA GLY A 167 7.66 -29.39 -11.82
C GLY A 167 7.26 -28.78 -10.47
N LEU A 168 7.31 -29.57 -9.40
CA LEU A 168 7.02 -29.13 -8.05
C LEU A 168 8.27 -28.45 -7.44
N GLU A 169 8.09 -27.22 -6.97
CA GLU A 169 9.14 -26.44 -6.33
C GLU A 169 9.03 -26.58 -4.81
N LEU A 170 10.17 -26.62 -4.13
CA LEU A 170 10.24 -26.67 -2.67
C LEU A 170 10.83 -25.39 -2.15
N LEU A 171 10.02 -24.62 -1.44
CA LEU A 171 10.38 -23.32 -0.92
C LEU A 171 10.32 -23.33 0.60
N LYS A 172 11.07 -22.42 1.22
CA LYS A 172 11.04 -22.25 2.67
C LYS A 172 10.14 -21.09 3.04
N VAL A 173 9.38 -21.25 4.13
CA VAL A 173 8.67 -20.15 4.77
C VAL A 173 9.71 -19.20 5.34
N GLU A 174 9.76 -18.00 4.80
CA GLU A 174 10.71 -16.97 5.20
C GLU A 174 10.02 -15.62 5.37
N SER A 175 10.71 -14.69 6.03
CA SER A 175 10.20 -13.34 6.19
C SER A 175 10.41 -12.54 4.91
N LYS A 176 9.45 -11.68 4.55
CA LYS A 176 9.55 -10.80 3.39
C LYS A 176 9.07 -9.40 3.70
N MET A 177 9.78 -8.40 3.17
CA MET A 177 9.33 -7.01 3.22
C MET A 177 8.20 -6.80 2.20
N PHE A 178 7.05 -6.35 2.70
CA PHE A 178 5.94 -5.91 1.88
C PHE A 178 6.02 -4.39 1.74
N GLU A 179 5.99 -3.89 0.51
CA GLU A 179 5.80 -2.47 0.24
C GLU A 179 4.31 -2.25 0.01
N ASN A 180 3.60 -1.88 1.08
CA ASN A 180 2.20 -1.53 0.94
C ASN A 180 2.13 -0.22 0.15
N ALA A 181 1.30 -0.19 -0.89
CA ALA A 181 1.07 1.00 -1.69
C ALA A 181 -0.41 1.36 -1.62
N LEU A 182 -0.69 2.61 -1.28
CA LEU A 182 -2.02 3.16 -1.37
C LEU A 182 -2.25 3.59 -2.83
N GLU A 183 -3.17 2.90 -3.50
CA GLU A 183 -3.60 3.25 -4.86
C GLU A 183 -4.73 4.27 -4.81
N LEU A 184 -4.48 5.42 -5.43
CA LEU A 184 -5.39 6.56 -5.43
C LEU A 184 -5.64 7.02 -6.85
N LYS A 185 -6.88 7.40 -7.12
CA LYS A 185 -7.27 8.02 -8.38
C LYS A 185 -7.13 9.54 -8.26
N GLY A 186 -6.75 10.17 -9.37
CA GLY A 186 -6.65 11.60 -9.44
C GLY A 186 -6.58 12.11 -10.87
N GLU A 187 -6.18 13.36 -11.00
CA GLU A 187 -6.05 14.06 -12.27
C GLU A 187 -4.75 14.84 -12.34
N LEU A 188 -4.17 14.97 -13.53
CA LEU A 188 -3.04 15.85 -13.78
C LEU A 188 -3.53 17.29 -13.99
N LYS A 189 -2.83 18.25 -13.42
CA LYS A 189 -3.03 19.69 -13.61
C LYS A 189 -1.73 20.39 -13.89
N PHE A 190 -1.79 21.56 -14.52
CA PHE A 190 -0.68 22.50 -14.43
C PHE A 190 -0.64 23.10 -13.02
N PRO A 191 0.56 23.34 -12.45
CA PRO A 191 0.69 24.24 -11.32
C PRO A 191 0.06 25.61 -11.62
N ASP A 192 -0.55 26.27 -10.63
CA ASP A 192 -1.22 27.56 -10.85
C ASP A 192 -0.28 28.64 -11.41
N ASN A 193 1.00 28.61 -11.02
CA ASN A 193 2.03 29.53 -11.52
C ASN A 193 2.67 29.10 -12.85
N PHE A 194 2.18 28.02 -13.47
CA PHE A 194 2.67 27.52 -14.75
C PHE A 194 1.76 27.92 -15.91
N GLU A 195 0.64 28.60 -15.66
CA GLU A 195 -0.22 29.18 -16.69
C GLU A 195 -0.20 30.72 -16.60
N SER A 196 -0.19 31.37 -17.76
CA SER A 196 -0.29 32.83 -17.86
C SER A 196 -1.22 33.21 -19.01
N PHE A 197 -2.19 34.05 -18.69
CA PHE A 197 -3.04 34.72 -19.66
C PHE A 197 -2.38 36.04 -20.06
N ILE A 198 -2.14 36.22 -21.36
CA ILE A 198 -1.44 37.40 -21.88
C ILE A 198 -2.47 38.41 -22.38
N THR A 199 -2.53 39.57 -21.73
CA THR A 199 -3.36 40.70 -22.12
C THR A 199 -2.50 41.82 -22.71
N PRO A 200 -3.05 42.65 -23.62
CA PRO A 200 -2.38 43.86 -24.06
C PRO A 200 -2.38 44.92 -22.95
N LYS A 201 -1.34 45.76 -22.89
CA LYS A 201 -1.28 46.82 -21.87
C LYS A 201 -2.24 47.98 -22.14
N ALA A 202 -2.62 48.19 -23.40
CA ALA A 202 -3.60 49.19 -23.80
C ALA A 202 -4.62 48.58 -24.76
N SER A 203 -5.85 49.08 -24.70
CA SER A 203 -6.93 48.64 -25.58
C SER A 203 -6.74 49.13 -27.01
N GLY A 204 -7.22 48.35 -27.97
CA GLY A 204 -7.09 48.68 -29.39
C GLY A 204 -7.45 47.53 -30.32
N THR A 205 -7.10 47.67 -31.59
CA THR A 205 -7.33 46.65 -32.61
C THR A 205 -6.11 45.75 -32.74
N LEU A 206 -6.30 44.44 -32.65
CA LEU A 206 -5.24 43.45 -32.89
C LEU A 206 -4.88 43.45 -34.38
N ILE A 207 -3.72 43.97 -34.77
CA ILE A 207 -3.34 44.12 -36.19
C ILE A 207 -2.50 42.97 -36.71
N LYS A 208 -1.76 42.28 -35.83
CA LYS A 208 -0.86 41.20 -36.24
C LYS A 208 -0.56 40.25 -35.09
N THR A 209 -0.46 38.96 -35.41
CA THR A 209 0.07 37.91 -34.54
C THR A 209 1.35 37.33 -35.16
N TYR A 210 2.32 36.97 -34.32
CA TYR A 210 3.63 36.46 -34.71
C TYR A 210 3.86 35.00 -34.29
N ARG A 211 2.92 34.44 -33.52
CA ARG A 211 2.98 33.09 -32.97
C ARG A 211 1.62 32.42 -33.07
N ASN A 212 1.65 31.10 -33.13
CA ASN A 212 0.50 30.24 -33.31
C ASN A 212 0.33 29.28 -32.12
N LEU A 213 -0.83 28.61 -32.10
CA LEU A 213 -1.10 27.50 -31.20
C LEU A 213 0.02 26.45 -31.27
N GLY A 214 0.54 26.04 -30.12
CA GLY A 214 1.60 25.04 -30.01
C GLY A 214 3.03 25.57 -30.14
N ASP A 215 3.23 26.84 -30.51
CA ASP A 215 4.56 27.42 -30.58
C ASP A 215 5.19 27.52 -29.19
N LYS A 216 6.50 27.23 -29.11
CA LYS A 216 7.31 27.51 -27.93
C LYS A 216 7.77 28.96 -27.95
N VAL A 217 7.68 29.62 -26.81
CA VAL A 217 8.05 31.02 -26.63
C VAL A 217 8.90 31.19 -25.38
N SER A 218 9.83 32.13 -25.43
CA SER A 218 10.60 32.59 -24.27
C SER A 218 9.94 33.84 -23.68
N GLN A 219 10.15 34.07 -22.39
CA GLN A 219 9.73 35.32 -21.74
C GLN A 219 10.27 36.53 -22.51
N GLY A 220 9.39 37.49 -22.79
CA GLY A 220 9.69 38.70 -23.56
C GLY A 220 9.51 38.58 -25.08
N ASP A 221 9.29 37.39 -25.62
CA ASP A 221 9.05 37.19 -27.05
C ASP A 221 7.83 37.99 -27.54
N LEU A 222 7.96 38.58 -28.73
CA LEU A 222 6.85 39.30 -29.38
C LEU A 222 5.80 38.30 -29.88
N LEU A 223 4.58 38.41 -29.36
CA LEU A 223 3.46 37.54 -29.72
C LEU A 223 2.50 38.22 -30.69
N ALA A 224 2.21 39.50 -30.46
CA ALA A 224 1.27 40.26 -31.25
C ALA A 224 1.52 41.78 -31.17
N VAL A 225 0.86 42.52 -32.04
CA VAL A 225 0.85 43.99 -32.03
C VAL A 225 -0.59 44.49 -32.07
N VAL A 226 -0.90 45.45 -31.20
CA VAL A 226 -2.21 46.10 -31.07
C VAL A 226 -2.07 47.56 -31.47
N GLN A 227 -2.95 48.07 -32.32
CA GLN A 227 -3.04 49.49 -32.64
C GLN A 227 -3.96 50.16 -31.62
N SER A 228 -3.43 51.06 -30.79
CA SER A 228 -4.17 51.70 -29.70
C SER A 228 -4.46 53.16 -29.98
N GLN A 229 -5.74 53.55 -29.95
CA GLN A 229 -6.15 54.94 -30.11
C GLN A 229 -5.65 55.82 -28.96
N ASP A 230 -5.57 55.29 -27.74
CA ASP A 230 -5.04 56.02 -26.59
C ASP A 230 -3.56 56.33 -26.76
N VAL A 231 -2.76 55.37 -27.27
CA VAL A 231 -1.33 55.61 -27.54
C VAL A 231 -1.13 56.57 -28.72
N ILE A 232 -1.99 56.54 -29.73
CA ILE A 232 -1.99 57.55 -30.81
C ILE A 232 -2.22 58.94 -30.22
N ARG A 233 -3.24 59.11 -29.36
CA ARG A 233 -3.55 60.39 -28.70
C ARG A 233 -2.38 60.87 -27.82
N LEU A 234 -1.83 59.99 -26.99
CA LEU A 234 -0.67 60.32 -26.15
C LEU A 234 0.55 60.74 -26.96
N ASN A 235 0.78 60.14 -28.13
CA ASN A 235 1.86 60.54 -29.03
C ASN A 235 1.63 61.95 -29.62
N ALA A 236 0.39 62.30 -29.96
CA ALA A 236 0.05 63.64 -30.41
C ALA A 236 0.27 64.66 -29.28
N ASP A 237 -0.19 64.37 -28.06
CA ASP A 237 0.02 65.23 -26.89
C ASP A 237 1.52 65.38 -26.55
N ARG A 238 2.29 64.29 -26.68
CA ARG A 238 3.75 64.31 -26.47
C ARG A 238 4.44 65.22 -27.48
N LYS A 239 3.99 65.22 -28.74
CA LYS A 239 4.53 66.12 -29.76
C LYS A 239 4.32 67.59 -29.38
N VAL A 240 3.11 67.95 -28.97
CA VAL A 240 2.79 69.31 -28.49
C VAL A 240 3.65 69.69 -27.28
N ALA A 241 3.87 68.77 -26.34
CA ALA A 241 4.72 69.00 -25.17
C ALA A 241 6.21 69.17 -25.54
N LEU A 242 6.71 68.42 -26.53
CA LEU A 242 8.08 68.55 -27.03
C LEU A 242 8.30 69.89 -27.75
N ASP A 243 7.33 70.33 -28.56
CA ASP A 243 7.39 71.64 -29.22
C ASP A 243 7.40 72.77 -28.17
N SER A 244 6.59 72.64 -27.12
CA SER A 244 6.55 73.60 -26.00
C SER A 244 7.85 73.61 -25.20
N LEU A 245 8.45 72.44 -24.96
CA LEU A 245 9.76 72.32 -24.32
C LEU A 245 10.86 72.97 -25.15
N GLN A 246 10.85 72.77 -26.47
CA GLN A 246 11.81 73.40 -27.37
C GLN A 246 11.69 74.93 -27.32
N PHE A 247 10.47 75.46 -27.38
CA PHE A 247 10.22 76.89 -27.28
C PHE A 247 10.69 77.46 -25.92
N ALA A 248 10.33 76.81 -24.81
CA ALA A 248 10.74 77.24 -23.47
C ALA A 248 12.27 77.17 -23.28
N ARG A 249 12.94 76.17 -23.87
CA ARG A 249 14.40 76.06 -23.88
C ARG A 249 15.04 77.27 -24.57
N GLN A 250 14.58 77.63 -25.76
CA GLN A 250 15.11 78.77 -26.51
C GLN A 250 14.92 80.08 -25.72
N LYS A 251 13.74 80.30 -25.15
CA LYS A 251 13.46 81.47 -24.30
C LYS A 251 14.36 81.51 -23.07
N MET A 252 14.51 80.39 -22.36
CA MET A 252 15.40 80.31 -21.19
C MET A 252 16.87 80.57 -21.56
N GLU A 253 17.35 80.01 -22.67
CA GLU A 253 18.72 80.24 -23.15
C GLU A 253 18.95 81.70 -23.56
N GLN A 254 17.97 82.32 -24.20
CA GLN A 254 17.98 83.74 -24.55
C GLN A 254 18.03 84.62 -23.30
N GLU A 255 17.13 84.41 -22.33
CA GLU A 255 17.10 85.18 -21.08
C GLU A 255 18.36 84.97 -20.23
N ARG A 256 18.91 83.75 -20.21
CA ARG A 256 20.19 83.46 -19.55
C ARG A 256 21.31 84.31 -20.14
N ALA A 257 21.38 84.41 -21.47
CA ALA A 257 22.40 85.18 -22.15
C ALA A 257 22.25 86.70 -21.92
N LEU A 258 21.02 87.21 -21.88
CA LEU A 258 20.74 88.63 -21.59
C LEU A 258 21.06 88.99 -20.12
N TRP A 259 20.68 88.14 -19.17
CA TRP A 259 21.00 88.30 -17.75
C TRP A 259 22.51 88.26 -17.50
N GLN A 260 23.25 87.33 -18.14
CA GLN A 260 24.72 87.27 -18.05
C GLN A 260 25.40 88.54 -18.59
N LYS A 261 24.79 89.19 -19.58
CA LYS A 261 25.22 90.49 -20.10
C LYS A 261 24.68 91.68 -19.29
N ARG A 262 23.94 91.44 -18.21
CA ARG A 262 23.28 92.44 -17.33
C ARG A 262 22.27 93.34 -18.07
N VAL A 263 21.62 92.81 -19.10
CA VAL A 263 20.61 93.52 -19.89
C VAL A 263 19.20 93.28 -19.35
N SER A 264 18.88 92.05 -18.92
CA SER A 264 17.57 91.70 -18.33
C SER A 264 17.65 91.44 -16.82
N PRO A 265 16.56 91.71 -16.06
CA PRO A 265 16.41 91.31 -14.65
C PRO A 265 16.59 89.81 -14.39
N GLU A 266 17.13 89.45 -13.22
CA GLU A 266 17.29 88.04 -12.81
C GLU A 266 15.95 87.28 -12.71
N ILE A 267 14.87 87.97 -12.33
CA ILE A 267 13.53 87.37 -12.21
C ILE A 267 13.02 86.84 -13.56
N ASP A 268 13.40 87.46 -14.68
CA ASP A 268 12.98 87.04 -16.02
C ASP A 268 13.65 85.72 -16.41
N TYR A 269 14.94 85.56 -16.10
CA TYR A 269 15.64 84.28 -16.25
C TYR A 269 15.05 83.20 -15.34
N ILE A 270 14.79 83.51 -14.06
CA ILE A 270 14.15 82.56 -13.12
C ILE A 270 12.77 82.13 -13.63
N SER A 271 11.98 83.06 -14.18
CA SER A 271 10.66 82.74 -14.76
C SER A 271 10.81 81.86 -16.00
N ALA A 272 11.69 82.20 -16.92
CA ALA A 272 11.93 81.39 -18.12
C ALA A 272 12.47 79.99 -17.78
N LYS A 273 13.31 79.87 -16.75
CA LYS A 273 13.80 78.60 -16.22
C LYS A 273 12.65 77.75 -15.65
N ARG A 274 11.73 78.36 -14.89
CA ARG A 274 10.53 77.68 -14.37
C ARG A 274 9.64 77.17 -15.51
N ASP A 275 9.41 77.98 -16.54
CA ASP A 275 8.64 77.60 -17.72
C ASP A 275 9.28 76.40 -18.44
N PHE A 276 10.61 76.42 -18.61
CA PHE A 276 11.38 75.31 -19.16
C PHE A 276 11.25 74.03 -18.31
N ASP A 277 11.41 74.13 -17.00
CA ASP A 277 11.32 72.97 -16.09
C ASP A 277 9.90 72.37 -16.07
N ALA A 278 8.87 73.21 -16.16
CA ALA A 278 7.48 72.77 -16.28
C ALA A 278 7.23 72.04 -17.61
N ALA A 279 7.68 72.60 -18.75
CA ALA A 279 7.56 71.96 -20.06
C ALA A 279 8.35 70.63 -20.12
N GLN A 280 9.53 70.58 -19.50
CA GLN A 280 10.35 69.37 -19.43
C GLN A 280 9.65 68.26 -18.62
N THR A 281 9.08 68.62 -17.48
CA THR A 281 8.30 67.69 -16.65
C THR A 281 7.12 67.11 -17.43
N ARG A 282 6.38 67.96 -18.16
CA ARG A 282 5.23 67.51 -18.95
C ARG A 282 5.62 66.56 -20.09
N ALA A 283 6.71 66.85 -20.79
CA ALA A 283 7.23 65.95 -21.83
C ALA A 283 7.67 64.59 -21.26
N ASN A 284 8.34 64.60 -20.10
CA ASN A 284 8.79 63.39 -19.41
C ASN A 284 7.61 62.53 -18.93
N GLU A 285 6.58 63.15 -18.36
CA GLU A 285 5.36 62.48 -17.91
C GLU A 285 4.69 61.71 -19.05
N LEU A 286 4.46 62.37 -20.19
CA LEU A 286 3.86 61.74 -21.37
C LEU A 286 4.73 60.60 -21.92
N ASN A 287 6.06 60.79 -21.92
CA ASN A 287 6.97 59.74 -22.33
C ASN A 287 6.89 58.50 -21.41
N ASN A 288 6.81 58.70 -20.10
CA ASN A 288 6.68 57.61 -19.13
C ASN A 288 5.34 56.89 -19.25
N LEU A 289 4.24 57.62 -19.48
CA LEU A 289 2.92 57.02 -19.72
C LEU A 289 2.94 56.14 -20.97
N ILE A 290 3.44 56.64 -22.10
CA ILE A 290 3.57 55.86 -23.34
C ILE A 290 4.42 54.59 -23.12
N ASN A 291 5.56 54.71 -22.43
CA ASN A 291 6.45 53.58 -22.15
C ASN A 291 5.79 52.54 -21.21
N SER A 292 4.97 52.96 -20.25
CA SER A 292 4.25 52.04 -19.35
C SER A 292 3.30 51.12 -20.13
N TYR A 293 2.67 51.65 -21.19
CA TYR A 293 1.85 50.88 -22.13
C TYR A 293 2.69 50.06 -23.13
N GLY A 294 4.00 50.25 -23.21
CA GLY A 294 4.83 49.67 -24.27
C GLY A 294 4.50 50.25 -25.64
N GLY A 295 4.06 51.52 -25.67
CA GLY A 295 3.64 52.21 -26.87
C GLY A 295 4.80 52.67 -27.74
N SER A 296 4.69 52.46 -29.05
CA SER A 296 5.59 53.00 -30.07
C SER A 296 5.11 54.37 -30.57
N SER A 297 5.98 55.10 -31.28
CA SER A 297 5.65 56.37 -31.94
C SER A 297 4.49 56.25 -32.94
N ASN A 298 4.29 55.06 -33.50
CA ASN A 298 3.23 54.79 -34.49
C ASN A 298 1.89 54.42 -33.85
N GLY A 299 1.75 54.58 -32.52
CA GLY A 299 0.51 54.28 -31.81
C GLY A 299 0.24 52.79 -31.60
N THR A 300 1.24 51.94 -31.80
CA THR A 300 1.15 50.50 -31.61
C THR A 300 1.68 50.09 -30.24
N VAL A 301 1.15 48.99 -29.71
CA VAL A 301 1.59 48.35 -28.47
C VAL A 301 1.97 46.92 -28.78
N GLU A 302 3.16 46.54 -28.34
CA GLU A 302 3.64 45.17 -28.46
C GLU A 302 3.10 44.31 -27.31
N VAL A 303 2.54 43.17 -27.66
CA VAL A 303 2.10 42.15 -26.71
C VAL A 303 3.19 41.08 -26.65
N ARG A 304 3.81 40.95 -25.48
CA ARG A 304 4.96 40.08 -25.25
C ARG A 304 4.64 38.97 -24.25
N ALA A 305 5.34 37.85 -24.37
CA ALA A 305 5.18 36.72 -23.45
C ALA A 305 5.60 37.10 -22.02
N ALA A 306 4.72 36.90 -21.04
CA ALA A 306 5.02 37.15 -19.64
C ALA A 306 5.89 36.04 -19.01
N MET A 307 5.87 34.84 -19.60
CA MET A 307 6.64 33.67 -19.18
C MET A 307 7.09 32.84 -20.37
N SER A 308 8.12 32.02 -20.18
CA SER A 308 8.52 30.99 -21.15
C SER A 308 7.58 29.78 -21.09
N GLY A 309 7.23 29.21 -22.23
CA GLY A 309 6.33 28.07 -22.30
C GLY A 309 5.84 27.75 -23.70
N THR A 310 4.68 27.11 -23.79
CA THR A 310 3.98 26.78 -25.03
C THR A 310 2.65 27.52 -25.08
N ILE A 311 2.30 28.06 -26.25
CA ILE A 311 0.99 28.68 -26.46
C ILE A 311 -0.07 27.58 -26.51
N LEU A 312 -0.90 27.52 -25.46
CA LEU A 312 -1.99 26.56 -25.35
C LEU A 312 -3.24 27.02 -26.10
N GLU A 313 -3.50 28.32 -26.13
CA GLU A 313 -4.68 28.90 -26.78
C GLU A 313 -4.35 30.26 -27.41
N VAL A 314 -4.98 30.53 -28.54
CA VAL A 314 -5.01 31.84 -29.20
C VAL A 314 -6.45 32.33 -29.16
N LEU A 315 -6.71 33.31 -28.30
CA LEU A 315 -8.06 33.81 -27.99
C LEU A 315 -8.40 35.06 -28.82
N GLY A 316 -7.40 35.85 -29.20
CA GLY A 316 -7.59 37.04 -30.04
C GLY A 316 -7.43 36.76 -31.53
N ALA A 317 -8.34 37.29 -32.34
CA ALA A 317 -8.27 37.24 -33.80
C ALA A 317 -7.78 38.57 -34.38
N VAL A 318 -6.95 38.53 -35.43
CA VAL A 318 -6.54 39.75 -36.14
C VAL A 318 -7.79 40.49 -36.64
N GLY A 319 -7.84 41.81 -36.44
CA GLY A 319 -8.99 42.67 -36.71
C GLY A 319 -9.96 42.84 -35.53
N SER A 320 -9.86 42.01 -34.49
CA SER A 320 -10.70 42.15 -33.30
C SER A 320 -10.25 43.30 -32.39
N ASN A 321 -11.21 43.82 -31.62
CA ASN A 321 -10.93 44.76 -30.54
C ASN A 321 -10.53 43.98 -29.28
N VAL A 322 -9.40 44.34 -28.69
CA VAL A 322 -8.83 43.73 -27.49
C VAL A 322 -8.59 44.80 -26.43
N SER A 323 -8.68 44.41 -25.16
CA SER A 323 -8.50 45.31 -24.01
C SER A 323 -7.56 44.71 -22.98
N SER A 324 -7.15 45.51 -22.00
CA SER A 324 -6.27 45.06 -20.91
C SER A 324 -6.88 44.01 -19.98
N SER A 325 -8.20 43.79 -20.06
CA SER A 325 -8.93 42.75 -19.32
C SER A 325 -9.15 41.48 -20.14
N THR A 326 -8.90 41.51 -21.45
CA THR A 326 -9.23 40.40 -22.37
C THR A 326 -7.94 39.73 -22.85
N PRO A 327 -7.72 38.45 -22.51
CA PRO A 327 -6.51 37.75 -22.92
C PRO A 327 -6.52 37.44 -24.42
N ILE A 328 -5.34 37.52 -25.02
CA ILE A 328 -5.08 37.23 -26.45
C ILE A 328 -4.44 35.84 -26.58
N PHE A 329 -3.61 35.45 -25.62
CA PHE A 329 -2.94 34.15 -25.60
C PHE A 329 -3.03 33.52 -24.20
N LYS A 330 -3.08 32.19 -24.16
CA LYS A 330 -2.81 31.40 -22.96
C LYS A 330 -1.47 30.68 -23.16
N ILE A 331 -0.50 30.94 -22.29
CA ILE A 331 0.80 30.28 -22.30
C ILE A 331 0.88 29.38 -21.08
N ALA A 332 1.40 28.17 -21.25
CA ALA A 332 1.73 27.32 -20.12
C ALA A 332 3.13 26.73 -20.22
N ASN A 333 3.81 26.61 -19.09
CA ASN A 333 4.96 25.75 -18.97
C ASN A 333 4.47 24.29 -18.82
N THR A 334 4.82 23.45 -19.79
CA THR A 334 4.36 22.06 -19.85
C THR A 334 5.41 21.06 -19.33
N SER A 335 6.55 21.52 -18.81
CA SER A 335 7.64 20.63 -18.37
C SER A 335 7.34 19.88 -17.07
N GLN A 336 6.39 20.36 -16.27
CA GLN A 336 6.02 19.80 -14.98
C GLN A 336 4.50 19.83 -14.82
N LEU A 337 3.97 18.80 -14.16
CA LEU A 337 2.56 18.66 -13.82
C LEU A 337 2.40 18.43 -12.32
N LEU A 338 1.20 18.69 -11.82
CA LEU A 338 0.73 18.26 -10.51
C LEU A 338 -0.27 17.14 -10.69
N ALA A 339 0.02 15.96 -10.15
CA ALA A 339 -1.00 14.95 -9.91
C ALA A 339 -1.75 15.31 -8.63
N VAL A 340 -3.04 15.59 -8.76
CA VAL A 340 -3.94 15.89 -7.64
C VAL A 340 -4.76 14.64 -7.35
N VAL A 341 -4.51 14.05 -6.18
CA VAL A 341 -5.19 12.82 -5.75
C VAL A 341 -6.00 13.06 -4.49
N ASN A 342 -7.12 12.36 -4.38
CA ASN A 342 -7.99 12.44 -3.21
C ASN A 342 -7.69 11.29 -2.26
N VAL A 343 -7.30 11.61 -1.03
CA VAL A 343 -6.95 10.64 0.01
C VAL A 343 -8.05 10.59 1.07
N PRO A 344 -8.59 9.41 1.40
CA PRO A 344 -9.49 9.23 2.54
C PRO A 344 -8.87 9.70 3.86
N ALA A 345 -9.66 10.38 4.70
CA ALA A 345 -9.16 11.00 5.94
C ALA A 345 -8.52 10.00 6.93
N ASP A 346 -9.00 8.76 6.96
CA ASP A 346 -8.47 7.66 7.79
C ASP A 346 -7.10 7.15 7.31
N ARG A 347 -6.73 7.41 6.05
CA ARG A 347 -5.44 7.01 5.45
C ARG A 347 -4.40 8.12 5.42
N LEU A 348 -4.76 9.37 5.75
CA LEU A 348 -3.83 10.51 5.70
C LEU A 348 -2.60 10.34 6.58
N ASN A 349 -2.75 9.73 7.76
CA ASN A 349 -1.64 9.51 8.69
C ASN A 349 -0.57 8.53 8.17
N ALA A 350 -0.91 7.71 7.17
CA ALA A 350 0.04 6.81 6.51
C ALA A 350 0.90 7.53 5.45
N ILE A 351 0.53 8.77 5.07
CA ILE A 351 1.18 9.56 4.04
C ILE A 351 2.03 10.66 4.67
N ASN A 352 3.25 10.77 4.16
CA ASN A 352 4.29 11.71 4.55
C ASN A 352 4.92 12.30 3.27
N PRO A 353 5.39 13.55 3.29
CA PRO A 353 6.13 14.15 2.16
C PRO A 353 7.28 13.30 1.59
N ASN A 354 7.85 12.38 2.38
CA ASN A 354 8.96 11.52 1.95
C ASN A 354 8.53 10.19 1.32
N ASN A 355 7.24 9.85 1.27
CA ASN A 355 6.81 8.63 0.60
C ASN A 355 7.19 8.66 -0.88
N LYS A 356 7.62 7.52 -1.40
CA LYS A 356 7.83 7.35 -2.83
C LYS A 356 6.46 7.33 -3.50
N VAL A 357 6.34 8.01 -4.63
CA VAL A 357 5.11 8.00 -5.42
C VAL A 357 5.41 7.60 -6.84
N LYS A 358 4.63 6.65 -7.36
CA LYS A 358 4.56 6.37 -8.79
C LYS A 358 3.23 6.86 -9.32
N VAL A 359 3.26 7.55 -10.45
CA VAL A 359 2.07 8.02 -11.14
C VAL A 359 2.03 7.37 -12.51
N LYS A 360 0.85 6.86 -12.87
CA LYS A 360 0.58 6.32 -14.20
C LYS A 360 -0.76 6.81 -14.74
N PRO A 361 -0.87 7.07 -16.05
CA PRO A 361 -2.15 7.35 -16.68
C PRO A 361 -3.15 6.23 -16.50
N GLN A 362 -4.42 6.59 -16.34
CA GLN A 362 -5.52 5.62 -16.45
C GLN A 362 -5.89 5.45 -17.93
N SER A 363 -4.98 4.88 -18.71
CA SER A 363 -5.12 4.68 -20.15
C SER A 363 -4.73 3.25 -20.54
N PRO A 364 -5.48 2.58 -21.44
CA PRO A 364 -5.09 1.27 -21.95
C PRO A 364 -3.90 1.32 -22.91
N VAL A 365 -3.51 2.52 -23.39
CA VAL A 365 -2.45 2.71 -24.39
C VAL A 365 -1.15 3.25 -23.76
N ASP A 366 -1.26 4.02 -22.68
CA ASP A 366 -0.12 4.65 -22.02
C ASP A 366 0.16 3.94 -20.69
N THR A 367 1.21 3.12 -20.71
CA THR A 367 1.66 2.31 -19.56
C THR A 367 2.89 2.90 -18.89
N GLU A 368 3.36 4.07 -19.34
CA GLU A 368 4.56 4.70 -18.77
C GLU A 368 4.30 5.16 -17.34
N GLU A 369 5.29 4.97 -16.48
CA GLU A 369 5.24 5.38 -15.07
C GLU A 369 6.23 6.52 -14.82
N ALA A 370 5.78 7.56 -14.13
CA ALA A 370 6.64 8.65 -13.68
C ALA A 370 6.79 8.60 -12.16
N LEU A 371 8.01 8.86 -11.69
CA LEU A 371 8.26 9.10 -10.28
C LEU A 371 7.77 10.50 -9.91
N GLY A 372 6.94 10.56 -8.88
CA GLY A 372 6.40 11.79 -8.33
C GLY A 372 6.97 12.09 -6.94
N ARG A 373 6.93 13.36 -6.56
CA ARG A 373 7.26 13.81 -5.19
C ARG A 373 6.04 14.50 -4.58
N ILE A 374 5.67 14.13 -3.37
CA ILE A 374 4.61 14.82 -2.64
C ILE A 374 5.08 16.25 -2.34
N LYS A 375 4.37 17.23 -2.89
CA LYS A 375 4.63 18.66 -2.71
C LYS A 375 3.87 19.19 -1.50
N TYR A 376 2.59 18.86 -1.41
CA TYR A 376 1.70 19.37 -0.39
C TYR A 376 0.58 18.37 -0.10
N ILE A 377 0.22 18.26 1.17
CA ILE A 377 -0.92 17.49 1.68
C ILE A 377 -1.88 18.53 2.24
N SER A 378 -3.09 18.62 1.71
CA SER A 378 -4.09 19.61 2.14
C SER A 378 -4.49 19.40 3.59
N ASP A 379 -4.46 20.49 4.37
CA ASP A 379 -4.99 20.52 5.75
C ASP A 379 -6.53 20.58 5.78
N VAL A 380 -7.16 20.73 4.60
CA VAL A 380 -8.62 20.79 4.43
C VAL A 380 -9.13 19.45 3.91
N ILE A 381 -10.11 18.91 4.62
CA ILE A 381 -10.90 17.73 4.21
C ILE A 381 -12.21 18.22 3.62
N ASP A 382 -12.55 17.72 2.43
CA ASP A 382 -13.88 17.93 1.84
C ASP A 382 -14.93 17.19 2.69
N PRO A 383 -15.93 17.89 3.28
CA PRO A 383 -16.91 17.27 4.17
C PRO A 383 -17.88 16.32 3.46
N LYS A 384 -18.05 16.44 2.13
CA LYS A 384 -18.93 15.58 1.33
C LYS A 384 -18.26 14.25 0.99
N THR A 385 -17.01 14.29 0.53
CA THR A 385 -16.27 13.09 0.12
C THR A 385 -15.43 12.49 1.25
N ARG A 386 -15.23 13.23 2.35
CA ARG A 386 -14.34 12.87 3.47
C ARG A 386 -12.90 12.57 3.03
N THR A 387 -12.44 13.30 2.02
CA THR A 387 -11.09 13.18 1.48
C THR A 387 -10.33 14.50 1.57
N ALA A 388 -9.01 14.46 1.70
CA ALA A 388 -8.13 15.61 1.48
C ALA A 388 -7.37 15.45 0.16
N GLN A 389 -7.00 16.58 -0.45
CA GLN A 389 -6.20 16.58 -1.67
C GLN A 389 -4.71 16.46 -1.34
N VAL A 390 -4.01 15.61 -2.08
CA VAL A 390 -2.54 15.54 -2.07
C VAL A 390 -2.03 15.92 -3.45
N PHE A 391 -1.09 16.88 -3.45
CA PHE A 391 -0.47 17.43 -4.65
C PHE A 391 0.90 16.79 -4.82
N ILE A 392 1.08 16.06 -5.92
CA ILE A 392 2.32 15.36 -6.25
C ILE A 392 2.93 16.04 -7.48
N GLU A 393 4.15 16.54 -7.36
CA GLU A 393 4.92 17.05 -8.49
C GLU A 393 5.43 15.90 -9.36
N VAL A 394 5.15 16.00 -10.66
CA VAL A 394 5.50 14.98 -11.65
C VAL A 394 6.22 15.65 -12.84
N PRO A 395 7.46 15.24 -13.15
CA PRO A 395 8.13 15.67 -14.38
C PRO A 395 7.37 15.19 -15.62
N ASN A 396 7.12 16.07 -16.59
CA ASN A 396 6.33 15.73 -17.77
C ASN A 396 7.19 15.20 -18.93
N GLN A 397 7.87 14.07 -18.70
CA GLN A 397 8.74 13.45 -19.70
C GLN A 397 7.98 12.69 -20.81
N PHE A 398 6.73 12.34 -20.57
CA PHE A 398 5.91 11.51 -21.46
C PHE A 398 4.83 12.28 -22.24
N LYS A 399 4.90 13.62 -22.25
CA LYS A 399 3.91 14.49 -22.90
C LYS A 399 2.47 14.27 -22.40
N TRP A 400 2.32 13.99 -21.11
CA TRP A 400 1.02 13.93 -20.46
C TRP A 400 0.36 15.31 -20.48
N ARG A 401 -0.97 15.30 -20.40
CA ARG A 401 -1.80 16.50 -20.54
C ARG A 401 -2.52 16.82 -19.24
N SER A 402 -2.70 18.11 -18.96
CA SER A 402 -3.63 18.55 -17.92
C SER A 402 -5.04 18.03 -18.20
N GLY A 403 -5.77 17.63 -17.17
CA GLY A 403 -7.08 16.98 -17.22
C GLY A 403 -7.04 15.46 -17.42
N GLN A 404 -5.86 14.87 -17.66
CA GLN A 404 -5.73 13.42 -17.80
C GLN A 404 -5.90 12.71 -16.45
N LEU A 405 -6.74 11.67 -16.41
CA LEU A 405 -6.92 10.84 -15.22
C LEU A 405 -5.69 9.95 -14.99
N ILE A 406 -5.31 9.81 -13.72
CA ILE A 406 -4.16 9.04 -13.28
C ILE A 406 -4.50 8.13 -12.11
N THR A 407 -3.68 7.10 -11.95
CA THR A 407 -3.54 6.35 -10.71
C THR A 407 -2.20 6.71 -10.09
N ALA A 408 -2.19 7.15 -8.83
CA ALA A 408 -0.99 7.30 -8.03
C ALA A 408 -0.87 6.14 -7.04
N GLN A 409 0.30 5.52 -7.01
CA GLN A 409 0.73 4.56 -6.01
C GLN A 409 1.64 5.28 -5.02
N ILE A 410 1.13 5.53 -3.81
CA ILE A 410 1.93 6.10 -2.71
C ILE A 410 2.41 4.94 -1.85
N PHE A 411 3.73 4.69 -1.87
CA PHE A 411 4.33 3.61 -1.12
C PHE A 411 4.43 4.00 0.36
N GLU A 412 3.69 3.28 1.20
CA GLU A 412 3.73 3.37 2.66
C GLU A 412 5.05 2.79 3.20
N ASN A 413 5.21 2.80 4.53
CA ASN A 413 6.37 2.17 5.16
C ASN A 413 6.39 0.66 4.88
N GLN A 414 7.61 0.13 4.70
CA GLN A 414 7.83 -1.30 4.55
C GLN A 414 7.39 -2.03 5.82
N SER A 415 6.57 -3.06 5.66
CA SER A 415 6.20 -3.97 6.74
C SER A 415 6.92 -5.29 6.55
N LEU A 416 7.71 -5.69 7.55
CA LEU A 416 8.28 -7.04 7.56
C LEU A 416 7.18 -8.03 7.91
N LYS A 417 6.86 -8.92 6.98
CA LYS A 417 5.95 -10.05 7.22
C LYS A 417 6.81 -11.26 7.63
N PRO A 418 6.61 -11.84 8.82
CA PRO A 418 7.49 -12.89 9.34
C PRO A 418 7.34 -14.22 8.59
N MET A 419 6.15 -14.49 8.04
CA MET A 419 5.84 -15.71 7.31
C MET A 419 5.10 -15.35 6.03
N VAL A 420 5.68 -15.71 4.89
CA VAL A 420 5.03 -15.56 3.58
C VAL A 420 5.16 -16.83 2.77
N VAL A 421 4.16 -17.06 1.92
CA VAL A 421 4.16 -18.12 0.90
C VAL A 421 3.91 -17.49 -0.46
N ARG A 422 4.36 -18.14 -1.53
CA ARG A 422 3.93 -17.71 -2.88
C ARG A 422 2.45 -17.98 -3.06
N GLU A 423 1.80 -17.08 -3.80
CA GLU A 423 0.37 -17.19 -4.08
C GLU A 423 0.02 -18.45 -4.88
N ASP A 424 0.89 -18.89 -5.79
CA ASP A 424 0.69 -20.11 -6.59
C ASP A 424 0.84 -21.41 -5.80
N ALA A 425 1.35 -21.36 -4.57
CA ALA A 425 1.43 -22.51 -3.68
C ALA A 425 0.10 -22.82 -2.98
N LEU A 426 -0.79 -21.82 -2.87
CA LEU A 426 -2.08 -21.95 -2.20
C LEU A 426 -3.01 -22.86 -3.00
N GLN A 427 -3.62 -23.81 -2.31
CA GLN A 427 -4.60 -24.74 -2.87
C GLN A 427 -5.84 -24.73 -1.99
N SER A 428 -7.03 -24.76 -2.59
CA SER A 428 -8.25 -24.99 -1.80
C SER A 428 -8.41 -26.48 -1.52
N PHE A 429 -8.53 -26.87 -0.26
CA PHE A 429 -8.77 -28.25 0.16
C PHE A 429 -9.91 -28.27 1.18
N ARG A 430 -11.04 -28.90 0.80
CA ARG A 430 -12.34 -28.72 1.48
C ARG A 430 -12.69 -27.23 1.54
N ASP A 431 -12.99 -26.69 2.72
CA ASP A 431 -13.34 -25.28 2.93
C ASP A 431 -12.14 -24.40 3.30
N TRP A 432 -10.92 -24.94 3.29
CA TRP A 432 -9.71 -24.21 3.69
C TRP A 432 -8.79 -23.89 2.52
N ASP A 433 -8.10 -22.76 2.63
CA ASP A 433 -6.88 -22.50 1.88
C ASP A 433 -5.70 -23.16 2.58
N VAL A 434 -5.02 -24.05 1.85
CA VAL A 434 -3.92 -24.85 2.37
C VAL A 434 -2.65 -24.65 1.55
N VAL A 435 -1.51 -24.88 2.18
CA VAL A 435 -0.27 -25.26 1.49
C VAL A 435 0.12 -26.67 1.88
N PHE A 436 0.92 -27.33 1.04
CA PHE A 436 1.46 -28.64 1.37
C PHE A 436 2.85 -28.50 1.99
N ILE A 437 2.97 -28.77 3.29
CA ILE A 437 4.27 -28.79 3.97
C ILE A 437 4.98 -30.10 3.70
N ARG A 438 6.30 -30.06 3.52
CA ARG A 438 7.14 -31.24 3.31
C ARG A 438 7.81 -31.66 4.62
N VAL A 439 7.62 -32.92 5.00
CA VAL A 439 8.34 -33.56 6.11
C VAL A 439 8.91 -34.90 5.63
N GLY A 440 10.23 -34.96 5.45
CA GLY A 440 10.88 -36.12 4.87
C GLY A 440 10.40 -36.38 3.43
N ASN A 441 9.73 -37.52 3.22
CA ASN A 441 9.13 -37.89 1.93
C ASN A 441 7.61 -37.66 1.88
N ASP A 442 7.02 -37.13 2.95
CA ASP A 442 5.58 -36.90 3.04
C ASP A 442 5.27 -35.41 2.86
N PHE A 443 4.13 -35.16 2.24
CA PHE A 443 3.50 -33.86 2.14
C PHE A 443 2.20 -33.86 2.93
N GLU A 444 1.96 -32.82 3.72
CA GLU A 444 0.75 -32.67 4.52
C GLU A 444 0.05 -31.36 4.16
N ALA A 445 -1.25 -31.43 3.87
CA ALA A 445 -2.06 -30.23 3.69
C ALA A 445 -2.15 -29.47 5.02
N ARG A 446 -1.81 -28.18 5.02
CA ARG A 446 -1.82 -27.32 6.20
C ARG A 446 -2.72 -26.11 5.97
N PRO A 447 -3.88 -26.02 6.65
CA PRO A 447 -4.75 -24.84 6.62
C PRO A 447 -4.01 -23.61 7.12
N LEU A 448 -4.25 -22.49 6.44
CA LEU A 448 -3.62 -21.21 6.72
C LEU A 448 -4.66 -20.14 7.04
N GLU A 449 -4.31 -19.26 7.97
CA GLU A 449 -4.95 -17.96 8.06
C GLU A 449 -4.12 -16.95 7.27
N LEU A 450 -4.72 -16.38 6.22
CA LEU A 450 -4.03 -15.52 5.27
C LEU A 450 -4.17 -14.03 5.64
N GLY A 451 -3.17 -13.26 5.24
CA GLY A 451 -3.10 -11.82 5.40
C GLY A 451 -3.00 -11.08 4.07
N GLU A 452 -2.16 -10.04 4.05
CA GLU A 452 -1.96 -9.20 2.87
C GLU A 452 -1.34 -9.98 1.70
N LYS A 453 -1.60 -9.53 0.47
CA LYS A 453 -0.95 -10.03 -0.74
C LYS A 453 -0.02 -8.98 -1.30
N TYR A 454 1.20 -9.36 -1.69
CA TYR A 454 2.17 -8.45 -2.27
C TYR A 454 3.11 -9.17 -3.26
N ASN A 455 3.15 -8.68 -4.50
CA ASN A 455 4.09 -9.09 -5.55
C ASN A 455 4.19 -10.62 -5.76
N GLY A 456 3.04 -11.33 -5.79
CA GLY A 456 2.96 -12.78 -5.95
C GLY A 456 3.19 -13.59 -4.66
N TYR A 457 3.21 -12.94 -3.50
CA TYR A 457 3.32 -13.55 -2.18
C TYR A 457 2.11 -13.20 -1.33
N VAL A 458 1.80 -14.07 -0.37
CA VAL A 458 0.70 -13.90 0.59
C VAL A 458 1.27 -14.06 2.00
N GLU A 459 0.92 -13.12 2.87
CA GLU A 459 1.20 -13.18 4.30
C GLU A 459 0.45 -14.35 4.93
N VAL A 460 1.14 -15.09 5.82
CA VAL A 460 0.55 -16.14 6.63
C VAL A 460 0.53 -15.65 8.08
N LYS A 461 -0.66 -15.50 8.66
CA LYS A 461 -0.86 -15.10 10.05
C LYS A 461 -0.71 -16.27 11.00
N SER A 462 -1.24 -17.43 10.62
CA SER A 462 -1.18 -18.66 11.39
C SER A 462 -1.19 -19.91 10.48
N GLY A 463 -0.77 -21.05 11.02
CA GLY A 463 -0.74 -22.35 10.33
C GLY A 463 0.65 -22.86 9.94
N LEU A 464 1.66 -21.98 9.84
CA LEU A 464 3.05 -22.33 9.52
C LEU A 464 4.06 -21.87 10.58
N ARG A 465 5.29 -22.31 10.43
CA ARG A 465 6.46 -21.85 11.17
C ARG A 465 7.57 -21.44 10.21
N VAL A 466 8.35 -20.43 10.60
CA VAL A 466 9.53 -19.98 9.84
C VAL A 466 10.49 -21.17 9.62
N GLY A 467 10.97 -21.30 8.39
CA GLY A 467 11.88 -22.35 7.95
C GLY A 467 11.21 -23.65 7.49
N GLN A 468 9.89 -23.81 7.66
CA GLN A 468 9.17 -24.96 7.11
C GLN A 468 9.27 -24.97 5.59
N VAL A 469 9.39 -26.18 5.02
CA VAL A 469 9.42 -26.36 3.57
C VAL A 469 8.00 -26.60 3.07
N TYR A 470 7.59 -25.89 2.03
CA TYR A 470 6.28 -26.05 1.38
C TYR A 470 6.41 -26.25 -0.13
N ALA A 471 5.41 -26.88 -0.73
CA ALA A 471 5.32 -27.09 -2.17
C ALA A 471 4.74 -25.86 -2.89
N ALA A 472 5.39 -25.42 -3.96
CA ALA A 472 4.96 -24.34 -4.86
C ALA A 472 5.10 -24.75 -6.34
N GLY A 473 4.73 -23.86 -7.26
CA GLY A 473 4.72 -24.16 -8.70
C GLY A 473 3.58 -25.10 -9.04
N ASN A 474 3.85 -26.41 -9.14
CA ASN A 474 2.85 -27.42 -9.48
C ASN A 474 2.23 -28.13 -8.25
N SER A 475 1.89 -27.37 -7.19
CA SER A 475 1.36 -27.95 -5.93
C SER A 475 -0.02 -28.60 -6.08
N TYR A 476 -0.74 -28.32 -7.19
CA TYR A 476 -1.99 -28.98 -7.55
C TYR A 476 -1.88 -30.51 -7.65
N LEU A 477 -0.71 -31.04 -8.04
CA LEU A 477 -0.50 -32.49 -8.12
C LEU A 477 -0.71 -33.20 -6.77
N LEU A 478 -0.31 -32.54 -5.67
CA LEU A 478 -0.50 -33.09 -4.32
C LEU A 478 -1.99 -33.12 -3.94
N LYS A 479 -2.74 -32.08 -4.31
CA LYS A 479 -4.20 -32.06 -4.14
C LYS A 479 -4.88 -33.17 -4.95
N ALA A 480 -4.46 -33.37 -6.20
CA ALA A 480 -5.01 -34.42 -7.06
C ALA A 480 -4.75 -35.82 -6.50
N GLU A 481 -3.57 -36.06 -5.93
CA GLU A 481 -3.23 -37.34 -5.33
C GLU A 481 -4.01 -37.60 -4.02
N LEU A 482 -4.20 -36.57 -3.19
CA LEU A 482 -5.10 -36.65 -2.02
C LEU A 482 -6.54 -37.01 -2.41
N GLY A 483 -7.05 -36.45 -3.51
CA GLY A 483 -8.40 -36.73 -4.01
C GLY A 483 -8.60 -38.20 -4.41
N LYS A 484 -7.55 -38.87 -4.92
CA LYS A 484 -7.61 -40.30 -5.27
C LYS A 484 -7.62 -41.20 -4.04
N SER A 485 -6.82 -40.89 -3.03
CA SER A 485 -6.72 -41.70 -1.80
C SER A 485 -7.97 -41.58 -0.92
N GLY A 486 -8.70 -40.45 -0.98
CA GLY A 486 -9.98 -40.30 -0.29
C GLY A 486 -11.12 -41.14 -0.89
N ALA A 487 -11.14 -41.30 -2.21
CA ALA A 487 -12.19 -42.05 -2.92
C ALA A 487 -12.15 -43.57 -2.68
N THR A 488 -11.05 -44.11 -2.13
CA THR A 488 -10.89 -45.55 -1.87
C THR A 488 -11.43 -46.02 -0.51
N HIS A 489 -11.89 -45.11 0.35
CA HIS A 489 -12.42 -45.44 1.69
C HIS A 489 -13.95 -45.38 1.81
N ASP A 490 -14.66 -44.99 0.75
CA ASP A 490 -16.14 -44.84 0.72
C ASP A 490 -16.89 -46.07 0.14
N HIS A 491 -16.38 -47.29 0.37
CA HIS A 491 -17.01 -48.54 -0.10
C HIS A 491 -17.35 -49.53 1.00
#